data_AF-A0A123VMV6-F1
#
_entry.id   AF-A0A123VMV6-F1
#
_cell.length_a   1.000
_cell.length_b   1.000
_cell.length_c   1.000
_cell.angle_alpha   90.00
_cell.angle_beta   90.00
_cell.angle_gamma   90.00
#
_symmetry.space_group_name_H-M   'P 1'
#
loop_
_entity.id
_entity.type
_entity.pdbx_description
1 polymer ?
#
loop_
_entity_poly.entity_id
_entity_poly.type
_entity_poly.pdbx_seq_one_letter_code
_entity_poly.pdbx_strand_id
1 'polypeptide(L)'
;MKKIIVTLLMSSIFLTACSSKPAENTASSEKASSSEKIDASSSENSSTADEYKLVPFNEVHEFKNAKPSKGTLDDQGIYRYDFLNEDDAVYDAMSYEEVEDIYPVQEQEEIEVTLGTNFTIDDYNFNLANVTENTLYKNILGEEEAGGLLALELENGEAENRGLRLPSQIGEVIKPADISYTVINTEKRAVSVGDARIKRISVGHYGKTISKTKENLGARVAYEGINLFITRTQFIENVKINNPIFHDENFYYNKEYNKEFKNVSISYILDAGADGDIDTENDNSIVTFKFVDEQLMSTELDCTDSYLNLEVE
;
A
#
# COMPACT_ATOMS: atom_id res chain seq x y z
N MET A 1 -51.93 18.37 -5.10
CA MET A 1 -52.46 18.70 -6.45
C MET A 1 -51.48 19.59 -7.18
N LYS A 2 -50.72 19.04 -8.14
CA LYS A 2 -50.55 19.54 -9.52
C LYS A 2 -49.60 18.55 -10.22
N LYS A 3 -50.15 17.90 -11.24
CA LYS A 3 -49.51 16.94 -12.14
C LYS A 3 -48.75 17.72 -13.21
N ILE A 4 -47.57 17.25 -13.64
CA ILE A 4 -47.17 17.29 -15.05
C ILE A 4 -46.54 15.95 -15.41
N ILE A 5 -47.13 15.37 -16.45
CA ILE A 5 -46.78 14.19 -17.21
C ILE A 5 -45.99 14.69 -18.42
N VAL A 6 -44.87 14.08 -18.80
CA VAL A 6 -44.53 13.88 -20.23
C VAL A 6 -43.87 12.52 -20.41
N THR A 7 -44.34 11.87 -21.46
CA THR A 7 -44.29 10.46 -21.82
C THR A 7 -43.05 10.10 -22.65
N LEU A 8 -42.68 8.82 -22.59
CA LEU A 8 -41.78 8.06 -23.47
C LEU A 8 -41.89 8.38 -24.97
N LEU A 9 -40.79 8.17 -25.70
CA LEU A 9 -40.84 7.54 -27.02
C LEU A 9 -39.91 6.33 -27.10
N MET A 10 -40.53 5.18 -27.40
CA MET A 10 -39.96 3.89 -27.79
C MET A 10 -39.50 3.89 -29.24
N SER A 11 -38.51 3.04 -29.56
CA SER A 11 -38.42 2.14 -30.74
C SER A 11 -36.95 1.99 -31.18
N SER A 12 -36.38 0.86 -31.59
CA SER A 12 -36.64 -0.59 -31.48
C SER A 12 -35.59 -1.27 -32.36
N ILE A 13 -35.01 -2.38 -31.88
CA ILE A 13 -34.68 -3.64 -32.60
C ILE A 13 -33.79 -3.56 -33.85
N PHE A 14 -32.64 -4.25 -33.80
CA PHE A 14 -32.29 -5.25 -34.83
C PHE A 14 -31.71 -6.52 -34.19
N LEU A 15 -32.41 -7.62 -34.42
CA LEU A 15 -31.98 -9.01 -34.26
C LEU A 15 -31.33 -9.45 -35.57
N THR A 16 -30.20 -10.18 -35.49
CA THR A 16 -29.90 -11.23 -36.47
C THR A 16 -29.13 -12.36 -35.79
N ALA A 17 -29.60 -13.58 -36.04
CA ALA A 17 -29.11 -14.84 -35.51
C ALA A 17 -28.41 -15.67 -36.61
N CYS A 18 -27.85 -16.82 -36.18
CA CYS A 18 -27.41 -18.00 -36.95
C CYS A 18 -25.97 -17.93 -37.53
N SER A 19 -25.11 -18.95 -37.48
CA SER A 19 -25.25 -20.36 -37.05
C SER A 19 -23.88 -21.10 -37.06
N SER A 20 -23.81 -22.18 -36.24
CA SER A 20 -23.19 -23.51 -36.48
C SER A 20 -21.64 -23.74 -36.55
N LYS A 21 -21.19 -24.52 -35.53
CA LYS A 21 -20.10 -25.55 -35.40
C LYS A 21 -19.96 -26.55 -36.60
N PRO A 22 -19.08 -27.60 -36.59
CA PRO A 22 -17.74 -27.85 -35.98
C PRO A 22 -16.75 -28.66 -36.91
N ALA A 23 -15.50 -28.91 -36.47
CA ALA A 23 -14.66 -30.11 -36.76
C ALA A 23 -13.41 -30.05 -35.85
N GLU A 24 -13.16 -30.90 -34.83
CA GLU A 24 -12.87 -32.35 -34.73
C GLU A 24 -11.45 -32.80 -35.14
N ASN A 25 -10.81 -33.53 -34.19
CA ASN A 25 -9.66 -34.45 -34.29
C ASN A 25 -8.24 -33.82 -34.35
N THR A 26 -7.19 -34.29 -33.67
CA THR A 26 -6.88 -35.59 -33.05
C THR A 26 -5.72 -35.43 -32.04
N ALA A 27 -5.65 -36.33 -31.06
CA ALA A 27 -4.56 -36.52 -30.10
C ALA A 27 -3.21 -36.95 -30.72
N SER A 28 -2.10 -36.65 -30.02
CA SER A 28 -1.09 -37.65 -29.63
C SER A 28 -0.07 -37.08 -28.65
N SER A 29 0.22 -37.88 -27.61
CA SER A 29 1.34 -37.76 -26.68
C SER A 29 2.70 -37.81 -27.37
N GLU A 30 3.72 -37.21 -26.76
CA GLU A 30 5.00 -37.89 -26.55
C GLU A 30 5.80 -37.23 -25.42
N LYS A 31 6.43 -38.09 -24.61
CA LYS A 31 7.22 -37.80 -23.42
C LYS A 31 8.64 -38.27 -23.72
N ALA A 32 9.63 -37.37 -23.68
CA ALA A 32 11.06 -37.68 -23.56
C ALA A 32 11.75 -36.36 -23.13
N SER A 33 12.34 -36.21 -21.94
CA SER A 33 13.53 -36.86 -21.38
C SER A 33 14.73 -36.85 -22.34
N SER A 34 15.58 -35.83 -22.24
CA SER A 34 17.02 -36.00 -22.45
C SER A 34 17.81 -34.93 -21.71
N SER A 35 18.56 -35.39 -20.72
CA SER A 35 19.73 -34.76 -20.11
C SER A 35 20.78 -34.38 -21.15
N GLU A 36 21.31 -33.16 -21.09
CA GLU A 36 22.61 -32.83 -21.69
C GLU A 36 23.56 -32.20 -20.67
N LYS A 37 24.83 -32.56 -20.87
CA LYS A 37 25.95 -32.49 -19.94
C LYS A 37 26.45 -31.08 -19.75
N ILE A 38 26.91 -30.85 -18.52
CA ILE A 38 27.81 -29.78 -18.09
C ILE A 38 29.14 -29.93 -18.86
N ASP A 39 29.51 -28.91 -19.62
CA ASP A 39 30.91 -28.66 -19.98
C ASP A 39 31.44 -27.56 -19.08
N ALA A 40 32.44 -27.93 -18.27
CA ALA A 40 33.23 -27.01 -17.48
C ALA A 40 34.31 -26.40 -18.37
N SER A 41 34.26 -25.10 -18.62
CA SER A 41 35.42 -24.32 -19.02
C SER A 41 35.71 -23.28 -17.94
N SER A 42 36.77 -23.53 -17.19
CA SER A 42 37.37 -22.63 -16.22
C SER A 42 38.05 -21.44 -16.91
N SER A 43 37.58 -20.23 -16.62
CA SER A 43 38.39 -19.02 -16.61
C SER A 43 37.83 -18.07 -15.55
N GLU A 44 38.62 -17.82 -14.53
CA GLU A 44 38.37 -16.86 -13.45
C GLU A 44 38.12 -15.45 -14.02
N ASN A 45 36.98 -14.83 -13.69
CA ASN A 45 36.90 -13.62 -12.86
C ASN A 45 35.52 -12.95 -12.98
N SER A 46 35.17 -12.25 -11.89
CA SER A 46 34.09 -11.27 -11.77
C SER A 46 32.68 -11.83 -11.56
N SER A 47 32.37 -12.15 -10.31
CA SER A 47 31.02 -12.02 -9.77
C SER A 47 30.56 -10.56 -9.94
N THR A 48 29.81 -10.26 -10.99
CA THR A 48 28.91 -9.11 -10.96
C THR A 48 27.83 -9.45 -9.97
N ALA A 49 27.94 -8.92 -8.75
CA ALA A 49 26.75 -8.74 -7.92
C ALA A 49 25.76 -7.95 -8.77
N ASP A 50 24.56 -8.48 -8.97
CA ASP A 50 23.49 -7.70 -9.58
C ASP A 50 23.33 -6.45 -8.72
N GLU A 51 23.70 -5.30 -9.26
CA GLU A 51 23.65 -4.01 -8.59
C GLU A 51 22.18 -3.76 -8.25
N TYR A 52 21.82 -3.84 -6.97
CA TYR A 52 20.45 -3.68 -6.51
C TYR A 52 19.91 -2.34 -7.04
N LYS A 53 18.82 -2.40 -7.79
CA LYS A 53 18.22 -1.20 -8.36
C LYS A 53 17.38 -0.52 -7.28
N LEU A 54 17.97 0.47 -6.61
CA LEU A 54 17.27 1.36 -5.68
C LEU A 54 16.73 2.58 -6.43
N VAL A 55 15.57 3.08 -6.02
CA VAL A 55 14.96 4.29 -6.61
C VAL A 55 15.44 5.53 -5.84
N PRO A 56 15.88 6.60 -6.52
CA PRO A 56 16.20 7.87 -5.88
C PRO A 56 15.01 8.40 -5.07
N PHE A 57 15.25 8.89 -3.86
CA PHE A 57 14.20 9.37 -2.94
C PHE A 57 13.28 10.46 -3.54
N ASN A 58 13.75 11.17 -4.56
CA ASN A 58 13.09 12.30 -5.20
C ASN A 58 12.34 11.95 -6.49
N GLU A 59 12.37 10.69 -6.94
CA GLU A 59 11.57 10.25 -8.07
C GLU A 59 10.10 10.21 -7.65
N VAL A 60 9.26 10.98 -8.36
CA VAL A 60 7.81 10.98 -8.14
C VAL A 60 7.19 9.98 -9.10
N HIS A 61 6.60 8.93 -8.56
CA HIS A 61 5.77 8.01 -9.32
C HIS A 61 4.30 8.37 -9.17
N GLU A 62 3.57 8.45 -10.28
CA GLU A 62 2.13 8.61 -10.27
C GLU A 62 1.45 7.24 -10.26
N PHE A 63 0.76 6.92 -9.17
CA PHE A 63 -0.10 5.76 -9.10
C PHE A 63 -1.55 6.20 -8.98
N LYS A 64 -2.45 5.39 -9.55
CA LYS A 64 -3.87 5.56 -9.33
C LYS A 64 -4.25 4.65 -8.19
N ASN A 65 -4.98 5.18 -7.22
CA ASN A 65 -5.63 4.33 -6.25
C ASN A 65 -6.61 3.40 -6.96
N ALA A 66 -6.65 2.14 -6.54
CA ALA A 66 -7.64 1.21 -7.02
C ALA A 66 -9.06 1.73 -6.67
N LYS A 67 -10.03 1.45 -7.53
CA LYS A 67 -11.42 1.77 -7.19
C LYS A 67 -11.87 0.82 -6.08
N PRO A 68 -12.62 1.33 -5.09
CA PRO A 68 -13.10 0.49 -4.01
C PRO A 68 -14.01 -0.58 -4.57
N SER A 69 -13.62 -1.84 -4.38
CA SER A 69 -14.51 -2.94 -4.70
C SER A 69 -15.66 -2.98 -3.70
N LYS A 70 -16.86 -3.25 -4.21
CA LYS A 70 -18.08 -3.34 -3.39
C LYS A 70 -18.32 -4.79 -3.02
N GLY A 71 -17.92 -5.17 -1.81
CA GLY A 71 -18.30 -6.46 -1.25
C GLY A 71 -19.82 -6.56 -1.09
N THR A 72 -20.37 -7.75 -1.34
CA THR A 72 -21.77 -8.07 -1.10
C THR A 72 -21.90 -8.79 0.24
N LEU A 73 -22.75 -8.28 1.13
CA LEU A 73 -23.03 -8.96 2.40
C LEU A 73 -23.89 -10.19 2.15
N ASP A 74 -23.45 -11.37 2.55
CA ASP A 74 -24.25 -12.59 2.50
C ASP A 74 -25.21 -12.73 3.69
N ASP A 75 -26.02 -13.79 3.68
CA ASP A 75 -27.02 -14.07 4.71
C ASP A 75 -26.41 -14.35 6.10
N GLN A 76 -25.10 -14.58 6.18
CA GLN A 76 -24.34 -14.78 7.42
C GLN A 76 -23.67 -13.49 7.92
N GLY A 77 -23.82 -12.37 7.19
CA GLY A 77 -23.21 -11.10 7.55
C GLY A 77 -21.74 -10.99 7.12
N ILE A 78 -21.30 -11.82 6.18
CA ILE A 78 -19.93 -11.86 5.67
C ILE A 78 -19.86 -11.07 4.36
N TYR A 79 -18.84 -10.22 4.21
CA TYR A 79 -18.58 -9.53 2.95
C TYR A 79 -17.95 -10.51 1.94
N ARG A 80 -18.62 -10.71 0.80
CA ARG A 80 -18.15 -11.51 -0.33
C ARG A 80 -17.68 -10.60 -1.46
N TYR A 81 -16.56 -10.94 -2.07
CA TYR A 81 -15.98 -10.18 -3.17
C TYR A 81 -15.72 -11.10 -4.35
N ASP A 82 -16.05 -10.64 -5.56
CA ASP A 82 -15.92 -11.44 -6.78
C ASP A 82 -14.45 -11.75 -7.15
N PHE A 83 -13.50 -10.92 -6.68
CA PHE A 83 -12.07 -11.07 -6.93
C PHE A 83 -11.36 -11.92 -5.87
N LEU A 84 -12.00 -12.19 -4.73
CA LEU A 84 -11.45 -13.08 -3.72
C LEU A 84 -11.90 -14.52 -4.02
N ASN A 85 -10.98 -15.46 -3.90
CA ASN A 85 -11.25 -16.90 -4.03
C ASN A 85 -11.58 -17.51 -2.67
N GLU A 86 -12.35 -18.61 -2.60
CA GLU A 86 -12.75 -19.24 -1.32
C GLU A 86 -11.56 -19.55 -0.37
N ASP A 87 -10.37 -19.79 -0.93
CA ASP A 87 -9.13 -20.08 -0.19
C ASP A 87 -8.32 -18.81 0.18
N ASP A 88 -8.88 -17.60 0.02
CA ASP A 88 -8.20 -16.37 0.48
C ASP A 88 -8.25 -16.26 2.01
N ALA A 89 -7.14 -15.82 2.60
CA ALA A 89 -6.96 -15.73 4.03
C ALA A 89 -8.03 -14.87 4.74
N VAL A 90 -8.62 -13.88 4.06
CA VAL A 90 -9.76 -13.14 4.61
C VAL A 90 -11.03 -13.99 4.62
N TYR A 91 -11.33 -14.79 3.60
CA TYR A 91 -12.47 -15.73 3.68
C TYR A 91 -12.32 -16.73 4.80
N ASP A 92 -11.12 -17.27 4.97
CA ASP A 92 -10.81 -18.15 6.08
C ASP A 92 -11.05 -17.45 7.42
N ALA A 93 -10.50 -16.25 7.61
CA ALA A 93 -10.68 -15.44 8.81
C ALA A 93 -12.17 -15.17 9.12
N MET A 94 -12.98 -14.89 8.09
CA MET A 94 -14.42 -14.70 8.21
C MET A 94 -15.16 -16.00 8.56
N SER A 95 -14.72 -17.14 8.02
CA SER A 95 -15.36 -18.45 8.21
C SER A 95 -15.26 -18.99 9.63
N TYR A 96 -14.19 -18.63 10.35
CA TYR A 96 -13.93 -19.16 11.69
C TYR A 96 -14.70 -18.45 12.82
N GLU A 97 -15.48 -17.39 12.54
CA GLU A 97 -16.21 -16.56 13.53
C GLU A 97 -15.32 -16.01 14.69
N GLU A 98 -14.00 -16.19 14.65
CA GLU A 98 -13.04 -15.81 15.70
C GLU A 98 -12.52 -14.36 15.56
N VAL A 99 -12.87 -13.68 14.46
CA VAL A 99 -12.46 -12.29 14.18
C VAL A 99 -13.62 -11.35 14.51
N GLU A 100 -13.41 -10.47 15.48
CA GLU A 100 -14.45 -9.57 16.00
C GLU A 100 -14.94 -8.55 14.96
N ASP A 101 -14.06 -8.13 14.04
CA ASP A 101 -14.37 -7.13 13.01
C ASP A 101 -13.74 -7.53 11.67
N ILE A 102 -14.57 -7.67 10.63
CA ILE A 102 -14.15 -7.91 9.26
C ILE A 102 -14.17 -6.59 8.51
N TYR A 103 -13.00 -6.07 8.13
CA TYR A 103 -12.91 -4.84 7.36
C TYR A 103 -13.11 -5.10 5.86
N PRO A 104 -13.56 -4.08 5.11
CA PRO A 104 -13.62 -4.19 3.67
C PRO A 104 -12.26 -4.48 3.04
N VAL A 105 -12.25 -5.27 1.96
CA VAL A 105 -11.02 -5.67 1.25
C VAL A 105 -10.90 -4.88 -0.06
N GLN A 106 -9.68 -4.52 -0.42
CA GLN A 106 -9.35 -3.98 -1.73
C GLN A 106 -8.80 -5.04 -2.68
N GLU A 107 -9.09 -4.83 -3.96
CA GLU A 107 -8.47 -5.56 -5.05
C GLU A 107 -7.08 -4.95 -5.34
N GLN A 108 -6.07 -5.80 -5.41
CA GLN A 108 -4.72 -5.41 -5.83
C GLN A 108 -4.48 -5.88 -7.26
N GLU A 109 -4.28 -4.95 -8.18
CA GLU A 109 -3.78 -5.30 -9.52
C GLU A 109 -2.32 -5.80 -9.43
N GLU A 110 -1.92 -6.65 -10.38
CA GLU A 110 -0.53 -7.08 -10.50
C GLU A 110 0.40 -5.88 -10.73
N ILE A 111 1.39 -5.72 -9.86
CA ILE A 111 2.39 -4.66 -9.94
C ILE A 111 3.80 -5.22 -9.72
N GLU A 112 4.73 -4.72 -10.52
CA GLU A 112 6.17 -4.89 -10.32
C GLU A 112 6.77 -3.52 -10.03
N VAL A 113 7.35 -3.38 -8.85
CA VAL A 113 7.72 -2.07 -8.31
C VAL A 113 9.07 -2.10 -7.62
N THR A 114 9.81 -1.00 -7.78
CA THR A 114 10.92 -0.65 -6.92
C THR A 114 10.45 0.47 -6.01
N LEU A 115 10.51 0.26 -4.70
CA LEU A 115 10.00 1.13 -3.66
C LEU A 115 10.89 2.38 -3.51
N GLY A 116 10.24 3.54 -3.35
CA GLY A 116 10.84 4.82 -3.04
C GLY A 116 10.13 5.45 -1.84
N THR A 117 9.62 6.68 -1.98
CA THR A 117 8.90 7.37 -0.90
C THR A 117 7.51 7.86 -1.31
N ASN A 118 6.93 7.26 -2.36
CA ASN A 118 5.70 7.75 -2.99
C ASN A 118 4.43 7.23 -2.32
N PHE A 119 3.52 8.15 -2.02
CA PHE A 119 2.17 7.88 -1.54
C PHE A 119 1.14 8.52 -2.45
N THR A 120 -0.02 7.86 -2.54
CA THR A 120 -1.23 8.41 -3.13
C THR A 120 -2.30 8.46 -2.05
N ILE A 121 -2.84 9.65 -1.74
CA ILE A 121 -3.93 9.83 -0.78
C ILE A 121 -5.05 10.65 -1.43
N ASP A 122 -6.27 10.10 -1.53
CA ASP A 122 -7.42 10.77 -2.18
C ASP A 122 -7.05 11.34 -3.58
N ASP A 123 -6.41 10.52 -4.42
CA ASP A 123 -5.88 10.87 -5.75
C ASP A 123 -4.72 11.89 -5.78
N TYR A 124 -4.27 12.38 -4.62
CA TYR A 124 -3.09 13.23 -4.52
C TYR A 124 -1.81 12.40 -4.39
N ASN A 125 -0.92 12.52 -5.37
CA ASN A 125 0.39 11.88 -5.38
C ASN A 125 1.46 12.80 -4.76
N PHE A 126 2.26 12.26 -3.86
CA PHE A 126 3.43 12.93 -3.29
C PHE A 126 4.52 11.94 -2.94
N ASN A 127 5.74 12.44 -2.79
CA ASN A 127 6.83 11.72 -2.17
C ASN A 127 7.31 12.47 -0.93
N LEU A 128 8.24 11.93 -0.15
CA LEU A 128 8.77 12.65 1.02
C LEU A 128 9.76 13.76 0.66
N ALA A 129 10.22 13.82 -0.59
CA ALA A 129 11.14 14.85 -1.04
C ALA A 129 10.46 16.24 -0.99
N ASN A 130 10.94 17.10 -0.10
CA ASN A 130 10.47 18.47 0.10
C ASN A 130 9.01 18.63 0.54
N VAL A 131 8.36 17.57 1.05
CA VAL A 131 7.03 17.72 1.67
C VAL A 131 7.16 18.30 3.07
N THR A 132 6.37 19.33 3.33
CA THR A 132 6.17 19.93 4.64
C THR A 132 4.81 19.54 5.20
N GLU A 133 4.61 19.73 6.51
CA GLU A 133 3.30 19.52 7.13
C GLU A 133 2.21 20.36 6.43
N ASN A 134 2.46 21.66 6.18
CA ASN A 134 1.53 22.54 5.48
C ASN A 134 1.15 22.01 4.09
N THR A 135 2.13 21.49 3.35
CA THR A 135 1.90 20.92 2.01
C THR A 135 1.05 19.65 2.10
N LEU A 136 1.37 18.76 3.04
CA LEU A 136 0.61 17.53 3.28
C LEU A 136 -0.86 17.84 3.64
N TYR A 137 -1.10 18.74 4.60
CA TYR A 137 -2.44 19.15 5.02
C TYR A 137 -3.24 19.76 3.86
N LYS A 138 -2.64 20.71 3.15
CA LYS A 138 -3.29 21.40 2.03
C LYS A 138 -3.74 20.43 0.95
N ASN A 139 -2.89 19.46 0.63
CA ASN A 139 -3.15 18.55 -0.46
C ASN A 139 -4.14 17.44 -0.09
N ILE A 140 -4.15 17.00 1.16
CA ILE A 140 -5.05 15.92 1.63
C ILE A 140 -6.41 16.46 2.07
N LEU A 141 -6.45 17.57 2.82
CA LEU A 141 -7.70 18.10 3.37
C LEU A 141 -8.32 19.22 2.52
N GLY A 142 -7.59 19.77 1.54
CA GLY A 142 -8.05 20.94 0.78
C GLY A 142 -8.18 22.22 1.62
N GLU A 143 -7.68 22.18 2.86
CA GLU A 143 -7.67 23.29 3.81
C GLU A 143 -6.21 23.67 4.06
N GLU A 144 -5.89 24.97 4.01
CA GLU A 144 -4.72 25.45 4.74
C GLU A 144 -5.08 25.27 6.21
N GLU A 145 -4.30 24.49 6.97
CA GLU A 145 -4.56 24.32 8.40
C GLU A 145 -4.68 25.73 8.99
N ALA A 146 -5.88 26.07 9.47
CA ALA A 146 -6.19 27.42 9.89
C ALA A 146 -5.48 27.73 11.22
N GLY A 147 -4.16 27.96 11.16
CA GLY A 147 -3.33 28.52 12.23
C GLY A 147 -3.63 28.01 13.65
N GLY A 148 -3.94 26.72 13.81
CA GLY A 148 -4.72 26.21 14.94
C GLY A 148 -3.93 25.43 16.00
N LEU A 149 -2.76 24.89 15.66
CA LEU A 149 -1.89 24.14 16.57
C LEU A 149 -0.57 24.89 16.82
N LEU A 150 -0.71 26.16 17.23
CA LEU A 150 0.24 26.99 18.00
C LEU A 150 1.70 26.98 17.52
N ALA A 151 2.17 28.11 16.96
CA ALA A 151 3.48 28.78 17.15
C ALA A 151 4.69 27.98 17.68
N LEU A 152 4.80 26.70 17.35
CA LEU A 152 5.90 25.84 17.72
C LEU A 152 6.92 26.09 16.65
N GLU A 153 7.96 26.79 17.05
CA GLU A 153 9.14 26.93 16.24
C GLU A 153 10.07 25.78 16.61
N LEU A 154 10.61 25.13 15.58
CA LEU A 154 11.66 24.14 15.71
C LEU A 154 12.98 24.84 15.49
N GLU A 155 13.91 24.73 16.42
CA GLU A 155 15.30 25.15 16.20
C GLU A 155 15.97 24.22 15.17
N ASN A 156 17.11 24.65 14.61
CA ASN A 156 17.85 23.86 13.64
C ASN A 156 18.17 22.44 14.18
N GLY A 157 17.80 21.42 13.42
CA GLY A 157 17.94 20.00 13.78
C GLY A 157 16.88 19.46 14.75
N GLU A 158 15.99 20.31 15.27
CA GLU A 158 14.89 19.87 16.14
C GLU A 158 13.81 19.15 15.32
N ALA A 159 13.23 18.11 15.92
CA ALA A 159 12.22 17.27 15.30
C ALA A 159 11.02 17.07 16.23
N GLU A 160 9.82 16.95 15.65
CA GLU A 160 8.57 16.80 16.40
C GLU A 160 7.68 15.74 15.76
N ASN A 161 7.01 14.93 16.58
CA ASN A 161 6.05 13.95 16.13
C ASN A 161 4.66 14.58 15.97
N ARG A 162 4.04 14.31 14.83
CA ARG A 162 2.80 14.93 14.40
C ARG A 162 1.85 13.88 13.84
N GLY A 163 0.60 14.26 13.71
CA GLY A 163 -0.44 13.37 13.23
C GLY A 163 -1.56 14.11 12.55
N LEU A 164 -2.03 13.55 11.44
CA LEU A 164 -3.22 13.96 10.73
C LEU A 164 -4.20 12.79 10.74
N ARG A 165 -5.50 13.09 10.85
CA ARG A 165 -6.56 12.09 10.73
C ARG A 165 -7.41 12.36 9.51
N LEU A 166 -7.56 11.35 8.65
CA LEU A 166 -8.39 11.44 7.45
C LEU A 166 -9.88 11.52 7.82
N PRO A 167 -10.66 12.44 7.23
CA PRO A 167 -12.10 12.50 7.46
C PRO A 167 -12.79 11.27 6.86
N SER A 168 -13.91 10.83 7.45
CA SER A 168 -14.75 9.76 6.88
C SER A 168 -15.41 10.22 5.57
N GLN A 169 -15.32 9.42 4.51
CA GLN A 169 -16.02 9.69 3.24
C GLN A 169 -17.50 9.31 3.28
N ILE A 170 -17.90 8.43 4.21
CA ILE A 170 -19.31 8.02 4.39
C ILE A 170 -20.03 8.80 5.49
N GLY A 171 -19.40 9.85 6.02
CA GLY A 171 -19.99 10.74 7.02
C GLY A 171 -20.05 10.14 8.43
N GLU A 172 -19.24 9.12 8.73
CA GLU A 172 -19.11 8.60 10.08
C GLU A 172 -18.34 9.59 10.97
N VAL A 173 -18.70 9.62 12.26
CA VAL A 173 -18.11 10.55 13.24
C VAL A 173 -16.64 10.20 13.54
N ILE A 174 -16.25 8.95 13.33
CA ILE A 174 -14.91 8.46 13.63
C ILE A 174 -14.05 8.60 12.38
N LYS A 175 -12.86 9.16 12.56
CA LYS A 175 -11.85 9.29 11.51
C LYS A 175 -11.08 7.96 11.41
N PRO A 176 -11.18 7.25 10.27
CA PRO A 176 -10.76 5.85 10.20
C PRO A 176 -9.26 5.66 9.91
N ALA A 177 -8.56 6.63 9.31
CA ALA A 177 -7.12 6.54 9.02
C ALA A 177 -6.32 7.61 9.76
N ASP A 178 -5.21 7.17 10.35
CA ASP A 178 -4.22 8.04 10.97
C ASP A 178 -2.96 8.09 10.09
N ILE A 179 -2.49 9.30 9.84
CA ILE A 179 -1.21 9.59 9.20
C ILE A 179 -0.31 10.15 10.31
N SER A 180 0.63 9.35 10.78
CA SER A 180 1.62 9.78 11.78
C SER A 180 2.91 10.13 11.07
N TYR A 181 3.55 11.23 11.41
CA TYR A 181 4.78 11.65 10.77
C TYR A 181 5.69 12.41 11.72
N THR A 182 6.98 12.43 11.41
CA THR A 182 7.97 13.24 12.12
C THR A 182 8.45 14.34 11.19
N VAL A 183 8.38 15.58 11.65
CA VAL A 183 8.99 16.73 10.97
C VAL A 183 10.37 17.05 11.56
N ILE A 184 11.22 17.70 10.78
CA ILE A 184 12.53 18.20 11.21
C ILE A 184 12.81 19.57 10.57
N ASN A 185 13.40 20.48 11.34
CA ASN A 185 13.92 21.73 10.80
C ASN A 185 15.34 21.53 10.24
N THR A 186 15.49 21.71 8.92
CA THR A 186 16.77 21.68 8.23
C THR A 186 17.39 23.07 8.02
N GLU A 187 16.64 24.14 8.28
CA GLU A 187 17.08 25.52 8.09
C GLU A 187 17.94 26.00 9.26
N LYS A 188 18.88 26.91 9.02
CA LYS A 188 19.70 27.53 10.09
C LYS A 188 18.90 28.30 11.14
N ARG A 189 17.76 28.84 10.74
CA ARG A 189 16.88 29.63 11.60
C ARG A 189 15.76 28.76 12.12
N ALA A 190 15.18 29.16 13.25
CA ALA A 190 13.93 28.57 13.70
C ALA A 190 12.84 28.71 12.63
N VAL A 191 12.07 27.64 12.42
CA VAL A 191 10.95 27.59 11.47
C VAL A 191 9.71 27.11 12.17
N SER A 192 8.54 27.48 11.65
CA SER A 192 7.29 26.90 12.13
C SER A 192 7.25 25.40 11.82
N VAL A 193 6.66 24.60 12.71
CA VAL A 193 6.44 23.15 12.46
C VAL A 193 5.74 22.90 11.11
N GLY A 194 4.81 23.77 10.71
CA GLY A 194 4.11 23.67 9.43
C GLY A 194 5.04 23.73 8.21
N ASP A 195 6.18 24.39 8.34
CA ASP A 195 7.17 24.58 7.27
C ASP A 195 8.36 23.61 7.38
N ALA A 196 8.42 22.82 8.45
CA ALA A 196 9.46 21.81 8.64
C ALA A 196 9.25 20.62 7.70
N ARG A 197 10.36 19.96 7.31
CA ARG A 197 10.36 18.85 6.35
C ARG A 197 9.93 17.56 7.03
N ILE A 198 9.13 16.74 6.35
CA ILE A 198 8.77 15.40 6.84
C ILE A 198 9.95 14.46 6.59
N LYS A 199 10.34 13.68 7.62
CA LYS A 199 11.39 12.66 7.51
C LYS A 199 10.93 11.22 7.75
N ARG A 200 9.79 11.05 8.40
CA ARG A 200 9.14 9.75 8.63
C ARG A 200 7.66 9.89 8.40
N ILE A 201 7.04 8.87 7.80
CA ILE A 201 5.58 8.83 7.64
C ILE A 201 5.09 7.39 7.86
N SER A 202 4.00 7.28 8.58
CA SER A 202 3.23 6.06 8.77
C SER A 202 1.80 6.36 8.40
N VAL A 203 1.24 5.58 7.49
CA VAL A 203 -0.17 5.65 7.12
C VAL A 203 -0.81 4.32 7.48
N GLY A 204 -1.84 4.36 8.30
CA GLY A 204 -2.52 3.13 8.71
C GLY A 204 -3.89 3.35 9.28
N HIS A 205 -4.62 2.24 9.38
CA HIS A 205 -5.87 2.16 10.10
C HIS A 205 -5.63 1.53 11.47
N TYR A 206 -5.87 2.29 12.55
CA TYR A 206 -5.82 1.75 13.91
C TYR A 206 -7.06 0.91 14.21
N GLY A 207 -7.01 -0.38 13.86
CA GLY A 207 -8.03 -1.36 14.21
C GLY A 207 -7.77 -2.04 15.55
N LYS A 208 -8.35 -1.50 16.64
CA LYS A 208 -9.01 -2.27 17.73
C LYS A 208 -9.58 -1.41 18.86
N THR A 209 -9.09 -0.19 19.08
CA THR A 209 -9.50 0.55 20.29
C THR A 209 -10.76 1.41 20.09
N ILE A 210 -11.19 1.74 18.87
CA ILE A 210 -12.22 2.79 18.68
C ILE A 210 -13.34 2.51 17.64
N SER A 211 -13.22 1.64 16.62
CA SER A 211 -14.15 1.74 15.48
C SER A 211 -14.77 0.42 14.99
N LYS A 212 -16.10 0.42 14.87
CA LYS A 212 -16.92 -0.51 14.08
C LYS A 212 -17.09 -0.01 12.64
N THR A 213 -16.21 0.88 12.17
CA THR A 213 -16.40 1.61 10.92
C THR A 213 -16.17 0.65 9.76
N LYS A 214 -17.19 0.48 8.91
CA LYS A 214 -17.12 -0.36 7.71
C LYS A 214 -16.68 0.43 6.48
N GLU A 215 -16.04 1.60 6.69
CA GLU A 215 -15.53 2.42 5.60
C GLU A 215 -14.36 1.71 4.93
N ASN A 216 -14.46 1.50 3.62
CA ASN A 216 -13.38 0.91 2.86
C ASN A 216 -12.32 1.98 2.55
N LEU A 217 -11.31 2.05 3.40
CA LEU A 217 -10.23 3.03 3.29
C LEU A 217 -9.19 2.70 2.24
N GLY A 218 -9.08 1.45 1.80
CA GLY A 218 -8.01 1.05 0.90
C GLY A 218 -8.06 1.69 -0.49
N ALA A 219 -9.21 2.25 -0.90
CA ALA A 219 -9.32 3.02 -2.13
C ALA A 219 -8.79 4.45 -2.01
N ARG A 220 -8.43 4.87 -0.80
CA ARG A 220 -7.97 6.23 -0.54
C ARG A 220 -6.47 6.31 -0.43
N VAL A 221 -5.79 5.24 -0.02
CA VAL A 221 -4.37 5.25 0.30
C VAL A 221 -3.65 4.11 -0.41
N ALA A 222 -2.62 4.47 -1.17
CA ALA A 222 -1.65 3.54 -1.71
C ALA A 222 -0.22 4.03 -1.45
N TYR A 223 0.72 3.09 -1.31
CA TYR A 223 2.16 3.35 -1.27
C TYR A 223 2.81 2.64 -2.46
N GLU A 224 3.45 3.39 -3.35
CA GLU A 224 4.05 2.85 -4.57
C GLU A 224 3.07 1.96 -5.39
N GLY A 225 1.77 2.29 -5.36
CA GLY A 225 0.70 1.52 -6.01
C GLY A 225 0.20 0.29 -5.23
N ILE A 226 0.77 -0.01 -4.07
CA ILE A 226 0.29 -1.04 -3.14
C ILE A 226 -0.81 -0.43 -2.27
N ASN A 227 -2.04 -0.89 -2.45
CA ASN A 227 -3.19 -0.35 -1.71
C ASN A 227 -3.22 -0.85 -0.26
N LEU A 228 -3.66 -0.01 0.67
CA LEU A 228 -4.05 -0.51 2.00
C LEU A 228 -5.30 -1.42 1.87
N PHE A 229 -5.56 -2.25 2.89
CA PHE A 229 -6.70 -3.20 2.93
C PHE A 229 -6.71 -4.30 1.87
N ILE A 230 -5.60 -4.54 1.19
CA ILE A 230 -5.41 -5.76 0.41
C ILE A 230 -5.11 -6.93 1.36
N THR A 231 -5.41 -8.15 0.93
CA THR A 231 -5.10 -9.35 1.72
C THR A 231 -3.61 -9.69 1.62
N ARG A 232 -3.07 -10.41 2.61
CA ARG A 232 -1.69 -10.92 2.54
C ARG A 232 -1.50 -11.83 1.32
N THR A 233 -2.51 -12.63 0.98
CA THR A 233 -2.50 -13.46 -0.23
C THR A 233 -2.38 -12.61 -1.49
N GLN A 234 -3.19 -11.55 -1.63
CA GLN A 234 -3.06 -10.62 -2.75
C GLN A 234 -1.69 -9.92 -2.78
N PHE A 235 -1.13 -9.54 -1.63
CA PHE A 235 0.23 -8.99 -1.58
C PHE A 235 1.26 -9.99 -2.11
N ILE A 236 1.20 -11.26 -1.70
CA ILE A 236 2.12 -12.31 -2.15
C ILE A 236 1.96 -12.62 -3.64
N GLU A 237 0.73 -12.61 -4.16
CA GLU A 237 0.44 -12.99 -5.54
C GLU A 237 0.64 -11.85 -6.54
N ASN A 238 0.22 -10.64 -6.17
CA ASN A 238 0.07 -9.52 -7.10
C ASN A 238 1.13 -8.44 -6.91
N VAL A 239 1.96 -8.50 -5.86
CA VAL A 239 2.99 -7.48 -5.61
C VAL A 239 4.39 -8.08 -5.72
N LYS A 240 5.12 -7.69 -6.76
CA LYS A 240 6.53 -8.01 -6.93
C LYS A 240 7.39 -6.81 -6.58
N ILE A 241 8.06 -6.89 -5.44
CA ILE A 241 8.99 -5.85 -4.95
C ILE A 241 10.42 -6.22 -5.35
N ASN A 242 11.10 -5.28 -6.01
CA ASN A 242 12.48 -5.46 -6.46
C ASN A 242 13.52 -5.07 -5.39
N ASN A 243 13.08 -4.44 -4.30
CA ASN A 243 13.95 -4.07 -3.17
C ASN A 243 14.35 -5.31 -2.35
N PRO A 244 15.54 -5.30 -1.73
CA PRO A 244 15.93 -6.33 -0.79
C PRO A 244 15.00 -6.38 0.42
N ILE A 245 14.72 -7.58 0.91
CA ILE A 245 14.03 -7.78 2.19
C ILE A 245 15.01 -7.46 3.32
N PHE A 246 14.58 -6.63 4.26
CA PHE A 246 15.30 -6.33 5.50
C PHE A 246 14.93 -7.32 6.59
N HIS A 247 13.63 -7.44 6.89
CA HIS A 247 13.11 -8.32 7.92
C HIS A 247 11.78 -8.94 7.50
N ASP A 248 11.69 -10.25 7.59
CA ASP A 248 10.48 -11.03 7.31
C ASP A 248 10.28 -12.20 8.27
N GLU A 249 11.00 -12.27 9.40
CA GLU A 249 11.00 -13.43 10.31
C GLU A 249 9.61 -13.82 10.83
N ASN A 250 8.68 -12.86 10.88
CA ASN A 250 7.28 -13.06 11.29
C ASN A 250 6.30 -12.99 10.10
N PHE A 251 6.79 -12.88 8.87
CA PHE A 251 5.95 -12.86 7.68
C PHE A 251 5.67 -14.29 7.21
N TYR A 252 4.39 -14.60 7.00
CA TYR A 252 3.98 -15.91 6.54
C TYR A 252 3.77 -15.90 5.03
N TYR A 253 4.54 -16.72 4.30
CA TYR A 253 4.42 -16.83 2.85
C TYR A 253 3.40 -17.89 2.38
N ASN A 254 2.97 -18.80 3.26
CA ASN A 254 1.89 -19.73 2.93
C ASN A 254 0.56 -18.98 2.99
N LYS A 255 -0.30 -19.21 2.00
CA LYS A 255 -1.54 -18.46 1.77
C LYS A 255 -2.67 -18.87 2.71
N GLU A 256 -2.54 -20.03 3.36
CA GLU A 256 -3.50 -20.51 4.36
C GLU A 256 -3.56 -19.56 5.57
N TYR A 257 -4.78 -19.32 6.08
CA TYR A 257 -4.96 -18.56 7.31
C TYR A 257 -4.41 -19.29 8.53
N ASN A 258 -3.69 -18.56 9.38
CA ASN A 258 -3.28 -19.07 10.69
C ASN A 258 -3.63 -18.10 11.82
N LYS A 259 -4.62 -18.50 12.62
CA LYS A 259 -5.11 -17.73 13.77
C LYS A 259 -4.08 -17.43 14.86
N GLU A 260 -2.96 -18.15 14.90
CA GLU A 260 -1.86 -17.90 15.84
C GLU A 260 -1.04 -16.66 15.42
N PHE A 261 -1.03 -16.33 14.13
CA PHE A 261 -0.25 -15.25 13.54
C PHE A 261 -1.14 -14.09 13.11
N LYS A 262 -1.79 -13.46 14.09
CA LYS A 262 -2.69 -12.32 13.85
C LYS A 262 -1.98 -11.05 13.37
N ASN A 263 -0.70 -10.90 13.71
CA ASN A 263 0.09 -9.74 13.33
C ASN A 263 1.34 -10.24 12.64
N VAL A 264 1.50 -9.89 11.38
CA VAL A 264 2.70 -10.23 10.59
C VAL A 264 3.18 -9.00 9.86
N SER A 265 4.47 -8.93 9.57
CA SER A 265 5.06 -7.78 8.90
C SER A 265 6.23 -8.20 8.05
N ILE A 266 6.42 -7.49 6.94
CA ILE A 266 7.58 -7.61 6.07
C ILE A 266 8.16 -6.23 5.83
N SER A 267 9.49 -6.11 5.90
CA SER A 267 10.20 -4.86 5.70
C SER A 267 11.19 -4.98 4.56
N TYR A 268 11.33 -3.91 3.79
CA TYR A 268 12.22 -3.80 2.63
C TYR A 268 13.16 -2.61 2.78
N ILE A 269 14.34 -2.73 2.19
CA ILE A 269 15.38 -1.69 2.19
C ILE A 269 15.15 -0.73 1.04
N LEU A 270 15.17 0.56 1.35
CA LEU A 270 15.09 1.65 0.38
C LEU A 270 16.46 2.24 0.07
N ASP A 271 17.34 2.26 1.08
CA ASP A 271 18.72 2.71 0.98
C ASP A 271 19.58 1.98 2.00
N ALA A 272 20.71 1.44 1.55
CA ALA A 272 21.65 0.66 2.35
C ALA A 272 22.77 1.54 2.97
N GLY A 273 22.53 2.85 3.09
CA GLY A 273 23.50 3.81 3.60
C GLY A 273 24.75 3.96 2.71
N ALA A 274 25.70 4.78 3.16
CA ALA A 274 26.88 5.16 2.37
C ALA A 274 27.86 4.00 2.10
N ASP A 275 27.87 2.98 2.96
CA ASP A 275 28.77 1.84 2.87
C ASP A 275 28.14 0.61 2.19
N GLY A 276 26.84 0.69 1.87
CA GLY A 276 26.06 -0.42 1.32
C GLY A 276 25.89 -1.61 2.29
N ASP A 277 26.20 -1.39 3.58
CA ASP A 277 26.15 -2.42 4.61
C ASP A 277 24.78 -2.43 5.29
N ILE A 278 23.99 -3.40 4.86
CA ILE A 278 22.62 -3.65 5.30
C ILE A 278 22.57 -4.13 6.78
N ASP A 279 23.68 -4.60 7.35
CA ASP A 279 23.70 -5.23 8.68
C ASP A 279 23.68 -4.23 9.86
N THR A 280 23.69 -2.91 9.59
CA THR A 280 23.58 -1.88 10.62
C THR A 280 22.17 -1.28 10.69
N GLU A 281 21.36 -1.78 11.64
CA GLU A 281 19.93 -1.42 11.81
C GLU A 281 19.63 0.08 11.86
N ASN A 282 20.56 0.92 12.30
CA ASN A 282 20.34 2.36 12.49
C ASN A 282 20.61 3.22 11.25
N ASP A 283 21.20 2.66 10.20
CA ASP A 283 21.69 3.43 9.04
C ASP A 283 20.89 3.19 7.76
N ASN A 284 19.88 2.32 7.80
CA ASN A 284 19.06 1.97 6.65
C ASN A 284 17.77 2.76 6.59
N SER A 285 17.39 3.19 5.38
CA SER A 285 16.01 3.60 5.13
C SER A 285 15.17 2.38 4.81
N ILE A 286 14.05 2.20 5.50
CA ILE A 286 13.21 1.01 5.37
C ILE A 286 11.74 1.38 5.20
N VAL A 287 11.01 0.47 4.56
CA VAL A 287 9.56 0.45 4.58
C VAL A 287 9.06 -0.85 5.17
N THR A 288 8.07 -0.77 6.04
CA THR A 288 7.42 -1.92 6.69
C THR A 288 5.94 -1.97 6.32
N PHE A 289 5.52 -3.10 5.78
CA PHE A 289 4.11 -3.45 5.57
C PHE A 289 3.64 -4.29 6.75
N LYS A 290 2.58 -3.86 7.44
CA LYS A 290 2.02 -4.58 8.59
C LYS A 290 0.62 -5.09 8.29
N PHE A 291 0.44 -6.39 8.47
CA PHE A 291 -0.81 -7.08 8.31
C PHE A 291 -1.40 -7.42 9.66
N VAL A 292 -2.69 -7.14 9.85
CA VAL A 292 -3.47 -7.53 11.03
C VAL A 292 -4.67 -8.32 10.55
N ASP A 293 -4.87 -9.50 11.14
CA ASP A 293 -5.94 -10.42 10.76
C ASP A 293 -5.98 -10.61 9.22
N GLU A 294 -4.79 -10.83 8.63
CA GLU A 294 -4.51 -11.07 7.20
C GLU A 294 -4.65 -9.89 6.23
N GLN A 295 -4.96 -8.69 6.72
CA GLN A 295 -5.15 -7.51 5.87
C GLN A 295 -4.02 -6.49 6.08
N LEU A 296 -3.55 -5.86 5.00
CA LEU A 296 -2.55 -4.79 5.08
C LEU A 296 -3.16 -3.55 5.73
N MET A 297 -2.86 -3.35 7.02
CA MET A 297 -3.47 -2.28 7.83
C MET A 297 -2.63 -1.01 7.89
N SER A 298 -1.32 -1.11 7.69
CA SER A 298 -0.44 0.05 7.71
C SER A 298 0.83 -0.16 6.91
N THR A 299 1.31 0.95 6.36
CA THR A 299 2.64 1.08 5.75
C THR A 299 3.43 2.14 6.51
N GLU A 300 4.65 1.79 6.93
CA GLU A 300 5.53 2.66 7.70
C GLU A 300 6.82 2.88 6.95
N LEU A 301 7.18 4.15 6.74
CA LEU A 301 8.38 4.58 6.06
C LEU A 301 9.30 5.27 7.07
N ASP A 302 10.41 4.62 7.39
CA ASP A 302 11.47 5.17 8.24
C ASP A 302 12.69 5.46 7.37
N CYS A 303 12.92 6.74 7.06
CA CYS A 303 14.04 7.15 6.25
C CYS A 303 15.13 7.79 7.10
N THR A 304 16.37 7.54 6.73
CA THR A 304 17.53 8.27 7.24
C THR A 304 17.57 9.68 6.65
N ASP A 305 18.15 10.61 7.41
CA ASP A 305 18.33 11.99 6.96
C ASP A 305 19.18 12.04 5.67
N SER A 306 20.17 11.14 5.52
CA SER A 306 21.00 11.04 4.31
C SER A 306 20.20 10.61 3.08
N TYR A 307 19.31 9.62 3.19
CA TYR A 307 18.52 9.15 2.07
C TYR A 307 17.58 10.24 1.55
N LEU A 308 16.99 11.03 2.44
CA LEU A 308 16.10 12.15 2.08
C LEU A 308 16.82 13.44 1.70
N ASN A 309 18.16 13.42 1.68
CA ASN A 309 19.02 14.59 1.51
C ASN A 309 18.60 15.73 2.44
N LEU A 310 18.45 15.40 3.73
CA LEU A 310 18.18 16.32 4.83
C LEU A 310 19.52 16.73 5.44
N GLU A 311 20.05 17.87 5.00
CA GLU A 311 21.21 18.49 5.62
C GLU A 311 20.73 19.48 6.69
N VAL A 312 21.13 19.26 7.94
CA VAL A 312 20.93 20.22 9.02
C VAL A 312 22.07 21.24 8.94
N GLU A 313 21.76 22.47 8.52
CA GLU A 313 22.76 23.53 8.26
C GLU A 313 23.42 24.16 9.50
#